data_AF-A0A957W751-F1
#
_entry.id   AF-A0A957W751-F1
#
_cell.length_a   1.000
_cell.length_b   1.000
_cell.length_c   1.000
_cell.angle_alpha   90.00
_cell.angle_beta   90.00
_cell.angle_gamma   90.00
#
_symmetry.space_group_name_H-M   'P 1'
#
loop_
_entity.id
_entity.type
_entity.pdbx_description
1 polymer ?
#
loop_
_entity_poly.entity_id
_entity_poly.type
_entity_poly.pdbx_seq_one_letter_code
_entity_poly.pdbx_strand_id
1 'polypeptide(L)'
;MLSVLFTALFAVVFGLAFCFFGYRVFLVLLPIWGFFGGFWLGAQMMALLFGTGFLVTITGWVAGFILGMVFAILSYLFYILGVALVAASFGAAIGAGFMAALGFEGGFFVIIVALLCAIFVAALTLVMNLQKYVIILITAVGGANAIILSALLVLGRVSMGNIQSAGNAIRPVLSDSFFWLILWLALAGAGVVIQIISNRTYTFSKEQFQEGWS
;
A
#
# COMPACT_ATOMS: atom_id res chain seq x y z
N MET A 1 -2.16 -2.20 27.47
CA MET A 1 -3.49 -1.61 27.22
C MET A 1 -3.40 -0.25 26.52
N LEU A 2 -2.62 0.71 27.04
CA LEU A 2 -2.46 2.04 26.42
C LEU A 2 -1.93 2.00 24.97
N SER A 3 -0.91 1.17 24.70
CA SER A 3 -0.36 0.99 23.34
C SER A 3 -1.39 0.48 22.33
N VAL A 4 -2.26 -0.44 22.75
CA VAL A 4 -3.33 -0.99 21.89
C VAL A 4 -4.32 0.11 21.51
N LEU A 5 -4.72 0.96 22.47
CA LEU A 5 -5.63 2.07 22.21
C LEU A 5 -5.03 3.07 21.23
N PHE A 6 -3.76 3.45 21.39
CA PHE A 6 -3.09 4.35 20.44
C PHE A 6 -2.98 3.74 19.04
N THR A 7 -2.59 2.47 18.93
CA THR A 7 -2.51 1.78 17.64
C THR A 7 -3.87 1.64 16.98
N ALA A 8 -4.91 1.29 17.74
CA ALA A 8 -6.27 1.21 17.22
C ALA A 8 -6.79 2.58 16.76
N LEU A 9 -6.53 3.63 17.54
CA LEU A 9 -6.91 5.01 17.18
C LEU A 9 -6.20 5.44 15.89
N PHE A 10 -4.90 5.20 15.79
CA PHE A 10 -4.14 5.50 14.58
C PHE A 10 -4.67 4.70 13.39
N ALA A 11 -4.87 3.40 13.56
CA ALA A 11 -5.37 2.51 12.51
C ALA A 11 -6.77 2.90 12.03
N VAL A 12 -7.68 3.33 12.90
CA VAL A 12 -9.02 3.77 12.47
C VAL A 12 -8.98 5.13 11.78
N VAL A 13 -8.20 6.08 12.28
CA VAL A 13 -8.09 7.42 11.66
C VAL A 13 -7.48 7.33 10.27
N PHE A 14 -6.33 6.65 10.15
CA PHE A 14 -5.72 6.41 8.85
C PHE A 14 -6.58 5.49 7.99
N GLY A 15 -7.20 4.48 8.58
CA GLY A 15 -8.11 3.57 7.88
C GLY A 15 -9.28 4.30 7.22
N LEU A 16 -9.93 5.22 7.93
CA LEU A 16 -11.00 6.07 7.40
C LEU A 16 -10.49 7.01 6.29
N ALA A 17 -9.34 7.66 6.52
CA ALA A 17 -8.73 8.54 5.54
C ALA A 17 -8.40 7.80 4.23
N PHE A 18 -7.80 6.61 4.32
CA PHE A 18 -7.48 5.80 3.15
C PHE A 18 -8.73 5.16 2.51
N CYS A 19 -9.72 4.76 3.30
CA CYS A 19 -10.92 4.12 2.79
C CYS A 19 -11.77 5.07 1.94
N PHE A 20 -11.91 6.32 2.36
CA PHE A 20 -12.82 7.28 1.73
C PHE A 20 -12.12 8.43 0.98
N PHE A 21 -10.88 8.77 1.32
CA PHE A 21 -10.09 9.83 0.68
C PHE A 21 -8.78 9.30 0.06
N GLY A 22 -8.66 7.98 -0.07
CA GLY A 22 -7.44 7.26 -0.41
C GLY A 22 -6.73 7.76 -1.65
N TYR A 23 -7.44 7.98 -2.76
CA TYR A 23 -6.83 8.45 -4.00
C TYR A 23 -6.06 9.78 -3.84
N ARG A 24 -6.64 10.77 -3.16
CA ARG A 24 -6.00 12.08 -2.96
C ARG A 24 -4.84 11.98 -1.97
N VAL A 25 -5.07 11.25 -0.87
CA VAL A 25 -4.06 10.99 0.15
C VAL A 25 -2.85 10.27 -0.46
N PHE A 26 -3.09 9.29 -1.35
CA PHE A 26 -2.05 8.55 -2.05
C PHE A 26 -1.19 9.46 -2.92
N LEU A 27 -1.79 10.36 -3.69
CA LEU A 27 -1.04 11.30 -4.54
C LEU A 27 -0.14 12.23 -3.72
N VAL A 28 -0.61 12.74 -2.59
CA VAL A 28 0.20 13.57 -1.67
C VAL A 28 1.30 12.75 -1.00
N LEU A 29 1.02 11.50 -0.67
CA LEU A 29 1.98 10.60 -0.03
C LEU A 29 3.07 10.09 -0.98
N LEU A 30 2.87 10.10 -2.31
CA LEU A 30 3.88 9.63 -3.26
C LEU A 30 5.27 10.26 -3.08
N PRO A 31 5.44 11.59 -3.08
CA PRO A 31 6.75 12.21 -2.85
C PRO A 31 7.26 11.96 -1.43
N ILE A 32 6.38 11.82 -0.44
CA ILE A 32 6.76 11.52 0.95
C ILE A 32 7.34 10.10 1.04
N TRP A 33 6.69 9.11 0.43
CA TRP A 33 7.20 7.74 0.36
C TRP A 33 8.47 7.66 -0.49
N GLY A 34 8.53 8.40 -1.60
CA GLY A 34 9.74 8.56 -2.39
C GLY A 34 10.90 9.07 -1.53
N PHE A 35 10.65 10.12 -0.73
CA PHE A 35 11.63 10.66 0.21
C PHE A 35 12.13 9.63 1.19
N PHE A 36 11.24 8.94 1.91
CA PHE A 36 11.66 7.95 2.91
C PHE A 36 12.36 6.74 2.29
N GLY A 37 11.91 6.28 1.12
CA GLY A 37 12.55 5.21 0.37
C GLY A 37 13.97 5.58 -0.09
N GLY A 38 14.13 6.77 -0.68
CA GLY A 38 15.44 7.30 -1.06
C GLY A 38 16.34 7.56 0.14
N PHE A 39 15.78 8.08 1.25
CA PHE A 39 16.51 8.30 2.49
C PHE A 39 17.04 7.01 3.09
N TRP A 40 16.18 5.99 3.20
CA TRP A 40 16.56 4.68 3.68
C TRP A 40 17.66 4.07 2.79
N LEU A 41 17.49 4.11 1.46
CA LEU A 41 18.50 3.63 0.51
C LEU A 41 19.84 4.37 0.67
N GLY A 42 19.83 5.70 0.73
CA GLY A 42 21.03 6.52 0.83
C GLY A 42 21.79 6.26 2.14
N ALA A 43 21.06 6.22 3.26
CA ALA A 43 21.64 5.91 4.56
C ALA A 43 22.14 4.45 4.64
N GLN A 44 21.38 3.49 4.11
CA GLN A 44 21.76 2.07 4.09
C GLN A 44 22.97 1.81 3.19
N MET A 45 23.07 2.50 2.05
CA MET A 45 24.22 2.41 1.16
C MET A 45 25.49 2.87 1.85
N MET A 46 25.47 4.00 2.56
CA MET A 46 26.64 4.45 3.34
C MET A 46 26.98 3.49 4.49
N ALA A 47 25.97 2.93 5.16
CA ALA A 47 26.18 1.91 6.18
C ALA A 47 26.95 0.70 5.62
N LEU A 48 26.54 0.19 4.46
CA LEU A 48 27.17 -0.95 3.79
C LEU A 48 28.57 -0.63 3.25
N LEU A 49 28.75 0.53 2.62
CA LEU A 49 30.03 0.92 2.02
C LEU A 49 31.14 1.15 3.06
N PHE A 50 30.77 1.71 4.21
CA PHE A 50 31.74 2.07 5.26
C PHE A 50 31.73 1.09 6.44
N GLY A 51 30.94 0.01 6.38
CA GLY A 51 30.81 -0.96 7.47
C GLY A 51 30.30 -0.35 8.78
N THR A 52 29.47 0.70 8.68
CA THR A 52 28.92 1.42 9.84
C THR A 52 27.46 1.04 10.09
N GLY A 53 26.92 1.38 11.27
CA GLY A 53 25.50 1.19 11.55
C GLY A 53 24.60 2.18 10.79
N PHE A 54 23.35 1.77 10.54
CA PHE A 54 22.33 2.63 9.92
C PHE A 54 22.12 3.92 10.73
N LEU A 55 22.24 5.08 10.07
CA LEU A 55 22.10 6.42 10.66
C LEU A 55 23.07 6.75 11.80
N VAL A 56 24.20 6.03 11.92
CA VAL A 56 25.23 6.31 12.94
C VAL A 56 26.11 7.50 12.56
N THR A 57 26.33 7.75 11.26
CA THR A 57 27.26 8.77 10.77
C THR A 57 26.55 9.94 10.12
N ILE A 58 27.11 11.15 10.27
CA ILE A 58 26.61 12.37 9.58
C ILE A 58 26.56 12.15 8.07
N THR A 59 27.57 11.46 7.50
CA THR A 59 27.61 11.12 6.08
C THR A 59 26.42 10.27 5.64
N GLY A 60 25.98 9.31 6.47
CA GLY A 60 24.76 8.51 6.21
C GLY A 60 23.49 9.37 6.21
N TRP A 61 23.38 10.32 7.14
CA TRP A 61 22.27 11.28 7.17
C TRP A 61 22.25 12.16 5.93
N VAL A 62 23.39 12.76 5.56
CA VAL A 62 23.51 13.65 4.39
C VAL A 62 23.18 12.89 3.10
N ALA A 63 23.77 11.71 2.91
CA ALA A 63 23.47 10.88 1.74
C ALA A 63 21.99 10.47 1.69
N GLY A 64 21.40 10.11 2.84
CA GLY A 64 19.98 9.84 2.97
C GLY A 64 19.13 11.05 2.55
N PHE A 65 19.38 12.25 3.06
CA PHE A 65 18.60 13.43 2.69
C PHE A 65 18.70 13.77 1.21
N ILE A 66 19.91 13.71 0.63
CA ILE A 66 20.12 13.96 -0.80
C ILE A 66 19.33 12.95 -1.63
N LEU A 67 19.50 11.66 -1.37
CA LEU A 67 18.84 10.62 -2.16
C LEU A 67 17.33 10.59 -1.92
N GLY A 68 16.89 10.92 -0.71
CA GLY A 68 15.48 11.13 -0.37
C GLY A 68 14.87 12.27 -1.19
N MET A 69 15.49 13.45 -1.24
CA MET A 69 14.98 14.55 -2.06
C MET A 69 14.92 14.18 -3.55
N VAL A 70 15.95 13.50 -4.06
CA VAL A 70 15.97 13.01 -5.46
C VAL A 70 14.79 12.07 -5.72
N PHE A 71 14.53 11.11 -4.84
CA PHE A 71 13.42 10.17 -5.01
C PHE A 71 12.04 10.82 -4.78
N ALA A 72 11.94 11.85 -3.93
CA ALA A 72 10.72 12.63 -3.76
C ALA A 72 10.34 13.37 -5.04
N ILE A 73 11.33 13.94 -5.74
CA ILE A 73 11.12 14.61 -7.04
C ILE A 73 10.78 13.55 -8.11
N LEU A 74 11.50 12.44 -8.11
CA LEU A 74 11.31 11.36 -9.08
C LEU A 74 10.05 10.52 -8.84
N SER A 75 9.39 10.63 -7.68
CA SER A 75 8.22 9.80 -7.35
C SER A 75 7.11 9.93 -8.40
N TYR A 76 6.95 11.12 -8.98
CA TYR A 76 5.98 11.36 -10.05
C TYR A 76 6.40 10.71 -11.38
N LEU A 77 7.70 10.66 -11.68
CA LEU A 77 8.22 9.96 -12.86
C LEU A 77 8.00 8.44 -12.74
N PHE A 78 8.15 7.91 -11.53
CA PHE A 78 7.92 6.50 -11.23
C PHE A 78 6.47 6.17 -10.87
N TYR A 79 5.53 7.11 -10.96
CA TYR A 79 4.11 6.86 -10.66
C TYR A 79 3.55 5.68 -11.46
N ILE A 80 3.81 5.66 -12.76
CA ILE A 80 3.35 4.59 -13.67
C ILE A 80 3.98 3.26 -13.27
N LEU A 81 5.27 3.26 -12.95
CA LEU A 81 6.01 2.05 -12.57
C LEU A 81 5.53 1.51 -11.22
N GLY A 82 5.28 2.39 -10.25
CA GLY A 82 4.71 2.04 -8.96
C GLY A 82 3.31 1.44 -9.09
N VAL A 83 2.43 2.07 -9.86
CA VAL A 83 1.09 1.53 -10.13
C VAL A 83 1.17 0.17 -10.83
N ALA A 84 2.06 0.01 -11.82
CA ALA A 84 2.28 -1.26 -12.50
C ALA A 84 2.77 -2.35 -11.54
N LEU A 85 3.70 -2.05 -10.64
CA LEU A 85 4.22 -2.99 -9.65
C LEU A 85 3.13 -3.43 -8.65
N VAL A 86 2.29 -2.49 -8.23
CA VAL A 86 1.20 -2.82 -7.31
C VAL A 86 0.10 -3.62 -8.01
N ALA A 87 -0.25 -3.27 -9.25
CA ALA A 87 -1.13 -4.08 -10.10
C ALA A 87 -0.55 -5.49 -10.32
N ALA A 88 0.76 -5.59 -10.55
CA ALA A 88 1.46 -6.87 -10.67
C ALA A 88 1.35 -7.69 -9.38
N SER A 89 1.56 -7.07 -8.22
CA SER A 89 1.43 -7.73 -6.92
C SER A 89 0.01 -8.25 -6.68
N PHE A 90 -1.00 -7.49 -7.10
CA PHE A 90 -2.39 -7.93 -7.04
C PHE A 90 -2.68 -9.09 -8.00
N GLY A 91 -2.18 -9.02 -9.24
CA GLY A 91 -2.27 -10.13 -10.20
C GLY A 91 -1.58 -11.40 -9.70
N ALA A 92 -0.41 -11.27 -9.07
CA ALA A 92 0.28 -12.39 -8.43
C ALA A 92 -0.55 -13.03 -7.33
N ALA A 93 -1.20 -12.22 -6.48
CA ALA A 93 -2.06 -12.70 -5.42
C ALA A 93 -3.29 -13.45 -5.95
N ILE A 94 -3.89 -12.98 -7.04
CA ILE A 94 -4.99 -13.69 -7.73
C ILE A 94 -4.50 -15.03 -8.28
N GLY A 95 -3.37 -15.04 -8.99
CA GLY A 95 -2.80 -16.26 -9.57
C GLY A 95 -2.46 -17.30 -8.50
N ALA A 96 -1.79 -16.87 -7.43
CA ALA A 96 -1.48 -17.74 -6.30
C ALA A 96 -2.74 -18.23 -5.57
N GLY A 97 -3.74 -17.36 -5.38
CA GLY A 97 -5.02 -17.72 -4.74
C GLY A 97 -5.82 -18.73 -5.56
N PHE A 98 -5.83 -18.59 -6.89
CA PHE A 98 -6.46 -19.56 -7.79
C PHE A 98 -5.77 -20.93 -7.70
N MET A 99 -4.43 -20.93 -7.70
CA MET A 99 -3.64 -22.16 -7.54
C MET A 99 -3.90 -22.83 -6.19
N ALA A 100 -4.01 -22.05 -5.11
CA ALA A 100 -4.36 -22.56 -3.79
C ALA A 100 -5.77 -23.17 -3.78
N ALA A 101 -6.75 -22.56 -4.47
CA ALA A 101 -8.11 -23.09 -4.58
C ALA A 101 -8.16 -24.44 -5.33
N LEU A 102 -7.21 -24.69 -6.22
CA LEU A 102 -7.01 -25.97 -6.90
C LEU A 102 -6.24 -27.00 -6.06
N GLY A 103 -5.83 -26.65 -4.84
CA GLY A 103 -5.10 -27.52 -3.91
C GLY A 103 -3.57 -27.46 -4.03
N PHE A 104 -3.01 -26.51 -4.78
CA PHE A 104 -1.55 -26.35 -4.89
C PHE A 104 -1.02 -25.37 -3.83
N GLU A 105 -0.42 -25.90 -2.76
CA GLU A 105 0.20 -25.12 -1.68
C GLU A 105 1.69 -24.84 -1.95
N GLY A 106 1.98 -24.10 -3.02
CA GLY A 106 3.33 -23.62 -3.36
C GLY A 106 4.10 -24.47 -4.37
N GLY A 107 5.37 -24.12 -4.58
CA GLY A 107 6.26 -24.73 -5.57
C GLY A 107 6.44 -23.92 -6.86
N PHE A 108 7.36 -24.38 -7.70
CA PHE A 108 7.77 -23.65 -8.92
C PHE A 108 6.61 -23.36 -9.88
N PHE A 109 5.66 -24.30 -9.99
CA PHE A 109 4.48 -24.13 -10.84
C PHE A 109 3.56 -22.99 -10.36
N VAL A 110 3.33 -22.88 -9.04
CA VAL A 110 2.53 -21.79 -8.46
C VAL A 110 3.20 -20.43 -8.69
N ILE A 111 4.53 -20.36 -8.59
CA ILE A 111 5.30 -19.15 -8.85
C ILE A 111 5.14 -18.71 -10.31
N ILE A 112 5.22 -19.63 -11.28
CA ILE A 112 5.03 -19.31 -12.70
C ILE A 112 3.64 -18.73 -12.94
N VAL A 113 2.59 -19.37 -12.43
CA VAL A 113 1.21 -18.90 -12.63
C VAL A 113 1.00 -17.54 -11.99
N ALA A 114 1.50 -17.34 -10.76
CA ALA A 114 1.46 -16.04 -10.09
C ALA A 114 2.19 -14.96 -10.90
N LEU A 115 3.38 -15.26 -11.45
CA LEU A 115 4.14 -14.32 -12.26
C LEU A 115 3.43 -13.96 -13.57
N LEU A 116 2.83 -14.94 -14.25
CA LEU A 116 2.05 -14.70 -15.47
C LEU A 116 0.83 -13.82 -15.18
N CYS A 117 0.09 -14.10 -14.11
CA CYS A 117 -1.03 -13.24 -13.68
C CYS A 117 -0.56 -11.84 -13.29
N ALA A 118 0.60 -11.71 -12.64
CA ALA A 118 1.20 -10.42 -12.29
C ALA A 118 1.47 -9.57 -13.54
N ILE A 119 2.17 -10.14 -14.52
CA ILE A 119 2.49 -9.46 -15.78
C ILE A 119 1.21 -9.10 -16.53
N PHE A 120 0.25 -10.02 -16.60
CA PHE A 120 -1.01 -9.79 -17.29
C PHE A 120 -1.80 -8.62 -16.68
N VAL A 121 -1.99 -8.61 -15.36
CA VAL A 121 -2.75 -7.54 -14.67
C VAL A 121 -2.01 -6.20 -14.74
N ALA A 122 -0.68 -6.20 -14.64
CA ALA A 122 0.12 -4.99 -14.82
C ALA A 122 -0.02 -4.43 -16.24
N ALA A 123 0.13 -5.28 -17.27
CA ALA A 123 -0.02 -4.88 -18.67
C ALA A 123 -1.44 -4.34 -18.94
N LEU A 124 -2.48 -5.04 -18.47
CA LEU A 124 -3.86 -4.62 -18.61
C LEU A 124 -4.10 -3.25 -17.96
N THR A 125 -3.58 -3.05 -16.76
CA THR A 125 -3.69 -1.78 -16.02
C THR A 125 -3.08 -0.61 -16.81
N LEU A 126 -1.93 -0.84 -17.45
CA LEU A 126 -1.24 0.18 -18.24
C LEU A 126 -1.93 0.46 -19.57
N VAL A 127 -2.31 -0.59 -20.31
CA VAL A 127 -2.95 -0.44 -21.63
C VAL A 127 -4.33 0.21 -21.51
N MET A 128 -5.09 -0.13 -20.47
CA MET A 128 -6.44 0.41 -20.26
C MET A 128 -6.46 1.70 -19.43
N ASN A 129 -5.31 2.26 -19.05
CA ASN A 129 -5.21 3.45 -18.18
C ASN A 129 -6.04 3.34 -16.89
N LEU A 130 -6.01 2.16 -16.26
CA LEU A 130 -6.78 1.89 -15.04
C LEU A 130 -6.08 2.41 -13.77
N GLN A 131 -5.01 3.22 -13.89
CA GLN A 131 -4.15 3.57 -12.76
C GLN A 131 -4.94 4.18 -11.59
N LYS A 132 -5.87 5.09 -11.91
CA LYS A 132 -6.75 5.72 -10.94
C LYS A 132 -7.63 4.71 -10.20
N TYR A 133 -8.22 3.76 -10.92
CA TYR A 133 -9.09 2.75 -10.33
C TYR A 133 -8.32 1.75 -9.48
N VAL A 134 -7.11 1.38 -9.89
CA VAL A 134 -6.21 0.53 -9.11
C VAL A 134 -5.89 1.19 -7.77
N ILE A 135 -5.51 2.47 -7.76
CA ILE A 135 -5.23 3.21 -6.51
C ILE A 135 -6.47 3.27 -5.62
N ILE A 136 -7.64 3.60 -6.19
CA ILE A 136 -8.89 3.63 -5.43
C ILE A 136 -9.17 2.27 -4.80
N LEU A 137 -9.04 1.19 -5.56
CA LEU A 137 -9.26 -0.17 -5.06
C LEU A 137 -8.33 -0.50 -3.90
N ILE A 138 -7.03 -0.27 -4.06
CA ILE A 138 -6.02 -0.65 -3.06
C ILE A 138 -6.14 0.20 -1.79
N THR A 139 -6.39 1.50 -1.93
CA THR A 139 -6.56 2.38 -0.77
C THR A 139 -7.86 2.11 -0.04
N ALA A 140 -8.96 1.81 -0.74
CA ALA A 140 -10.21 1.38 -0.14
C ALA A 140 -10.06 0.06 0.63
N VAL A 141 -9.43 -0.94 0.00
CA VAL A 141 -9.14 -2.24 0.61
C VAL A 141 -8.22 -2.11 1.83
N GLY A 142 -7.12 -1.35 1.70
CA GLY A 142 -6.17 -1.11 2.78
C GLY A 142 -6.80 -0.34 3.94
N GLY A 143 -7.62 0.67 3.63
CA GLY A 143 -8.35 1.46 4.62
C GLY A 143 -9.39 0.62 5.36
N ALA A 144 -10.20 -0.16 4.65
CA ALA A 144 -11.16 -1.10 5.24
C ALA A 144 -10.46 -2.11 6.16
N ASN A 145 -9.31 -2.64 5.73
CA ASN A 145 -8.53 -3.55 6.55
C ASN A 145 -8.03 -2.89 7.85
N ALA A 146 -7.54 -1.65 7.79
CA ALA A 146 -7.10 -0.91 8.97
C ALA A 146 -8.25 -0.59 9.95
N ILE A 147 -9.45 -0.26 9.43
CA ILE A 147 -10.66 -0.04 10.25
C ILE A 147 -11.06 -1.32 10.99
N ILE A 148 -11.12 -2.45 10.28
CA ILE A 148 -11.51 -3.73 10.90
C ILE A 148 -10.44 -4.21 11.89
N LEU A 149 -9.16 -4.07 11.55
CA LEU A 149 -8.06 -4.42 12.46
C LEU A 149 -8.12 -3.60 13.75
N SER A 150 -8.44 -2.30 13.66
CA SER A 150 -8.65 -1.45 14.83
C SER A 150 -9.77 -1.97 15.73
N ALA A 151 -10.93 -2.32 15.15
CA ALA A 151 -12.04 -2.89 15.91
C ALA A 151 -11.65 -4.20 16.60
N LEU A 152 -10.97 -5.11 15.90
CA LEU A 152 -10.53 -6.40 16.44
C LEU A 152 -9.47 -6.25 17.55
N LEU A 153 -8.60 -5.25 17.45
CA LEU A 153 -7.60 -4.93 18.48
C LEU A 153 -8.27 -4.46 19.77
N VAL A 154 -9.26 -3.58 19.68
CA VAL A 154 -9.99 -3.06 20.84
C VAL A 154 -10.84 -4.16 21.50
N LEU A 155 -11.42 -5.05 20.71
CA LEU A 155 -12.19 -6.21 21.19
C LEU A 155 -11.31 -7.34 21.75
N GLY A 156 -9.97 -7.20 21.72
CA GLY A 156 -9.04 -8.21 22.21
C GLY A 156 -9.00 -9.48 21.37
N ARG A 157 -9.57 -9.47 20.16
CA ARG A 157 -9.58 -10.60 19.22
C ARG A 157 -8.25 -10.76 18.48
N VAL A 158 -7.52 -9.68 18.30
CA VAL A 158 -6.18 -9.67 17.70
C VAL A 158 -5.18 -9.09 18.70
N SER A 159 -4.08 -9.81 18.95
CA SER A 159 -2.99 -9.33 19.80
C SER A 159 -1.94 -8.58 18.96
N MET A 160 -1.25 -7.63 19.60
CA MET A 160 -0.15 -6.88 18.96
C MET A 160 0.99 -7.79 18.47
N GLY A 161 1.24 -8.93 19.14
CA GLY A 161 2.24 -9.90 18.72
C GLY A 161 1.89 -10.59 17.39
N ASN A 162 0.62 -10.86 17.15
CA ASN A 162 0.17 -11.48 15.90
C ASN A 162 0.28 -10.53 14.70
N ILE A 163 0.16 -9.22 14.90
CA ILE A 163 0.34 -8.21 13.84
C ILE A 163 1.79 -8.17 13.36
N GLN A 164 2.75 -8.31 14.28
CA GLN A 164 4.18 -8.29 13.97
C GLN A 164 4.62 -9.54 13.19
N SER A 165 4.01 -10.70 13.45
CA SER A 165 4.38 -11.98 12.82
C SER A 165 3.59 -12.31 11.55
N ALA A 166 2.36 -11.81 11.39
CA ALA A 166 1.47 -12.28 10.32
C ALA A 166 1.88 -11.83 8.91
N GLY A 167 2.60 -10.71 8.76
CA GLY A 167 2.95 -10.12 7.44
C GLY A 167 1.74 -9.78 6.53
N ASN A 168 0.52 -10.12 6.97
CA ASN A 168 -0.72 -10.06 6.21
C ASN A 168 -1.88 -9.85 7.19
N ALA A 169 -2.31 -8.60 7.32
CA ALA A 169 -3.33 -8.19 8.28
C ALA A 169 -4.75 -8.70 7.95
N ILE A 170 -4.94 -9.34 6.79
CA ILE A 170 -6.24 -9.84 6.32
C ILE A 170 -6.54 -11.24 6.89
N ARG A 171 -5.52 -12.08 7.11
CA ARG A 171 -5.70 -13.46 7.61
C ARG A 171 -6.44 -13.52 8.96
N PRO A 172 -6.08 -12.69 9.96
CA PRO A 172 -6.79 -12.68 11.24
C PRO A 172 -8.25 -12.22 11.13
N VAL A 173 -8.54 -11.32 10.19
CA VAL A 173 -9.89 -10.80 9.93
C VAL A 173 -10.79 -11.89 9.35
N LEU A 174 -10.27 -12.67 8.40
CA LEU A 174 -11.00 -13.76 7.74
C LEU A 174 -11.22 -14.99 8.64
N SER A 175 -10.35 -15.20 9.64
CA SER A 175 -10.41 -16.37 10.51
C SER A 175 -11.30 -16.22 11.75
N ASP A 176 -11.69 -15.00 12.16
CA ASP A 176 -12.46 -14.78 13.39
C ASP A 176 -13.97 -15.04 13.20
N SER A 177 -14.61 -14.48 12.15
CA SER A 177 -16.03 -14.72 11.84
C SER A 177 -16.42 -14.26 10.43
N PHE A 178 -17.38 -14.97 9.82
CA PHE A 178 -18.01 -14.59 8.55
C PHE A 178 -18.64 -13.19 8.59
N PHE A 179 -19.06 -12.73 9.77
CA PHE A 179 -19.58 -11.37 9.96
C PHE A 179 -18.54 -10.29 9.62
N TRP A 180 -17.29 -10.47 10.05
CA TRP A 180 -16.22 -9.50 9.80
C TRP A 180 -15.83 -9.43 8.32
N LEU A 181 -15.93 -10.56 7.61
CA LEU A 181 -15.73 -10.63 6.17
C LEU A 181 -16.78 -9.78 5.45
N ILE A 182 -18.07 -9.95 5.79
CA ILE A 182 -19.15 -9.15 5.20
C ILE A 182 -18.95 -7.65 5.50
N LEU A 183 -18.62 -7.31 6.75
CA LEU A 183 -18.41 -5.92 7.14
C LEU A 183 -17.22 -5.31 6.39
N TRP A 184 -16.13 -6.06 6.24
CA TRP A 184 -14.96 -5.65 5.46
C TRP A 184 -15.32 -5.44 3.98
N LEU A 185 -16.06 -6.36 3.36
CA LEU A 185 -16.53 -6.22 1.97
C LEU A 185 -17.43 -5.00 1.80
N ALA A 186 -18.35 -4.76 2.74
CA ALA A 186 -19.23 -3.60 2.72
C ALA A 186 -18.43 -2.29 2.83
N LEU A 187 -17.45 -2.23 3.74
CA LEU A 187 -16.58 -1.05 3.89
C LEU A 187 -15.70 -0.82 2.67
N ALA A 188 -15.05 -1.86 2.15
CA ALA A 188 -14.21 -1.75 0.96
C ALA A 188 -15.03 -1.33 -0.26
N GLY A 189 -16.21 -1.93 -0.46
CA GLY A 189 -17.14 -1.56 -1.53
C GLY A 189 -17.64 -0.13 -1.41
N ALA A 190 -18.06 0.29 -0.23
CA ALA A 190 -18.47 1.67 0.05
C ALA A 190 -17.31 2.65 -0.22
N GLY A 191 -16.10 2.33 0.24
CA GLY A 191 -14.89 3.11 -0.01
C GLY A 191 -14.60 3.29 -1.50
N VAL A 192 -14.65 2.21 -2.27
CA VAL A 192 -14.46 2.26 -3.74
C VAL A 192 -15.51 3.15 -4.39
N VAL A 193 -16.80 2.95 -4.08
CA VAL A 193 -17.90 3.72 -4.69
C VAL A 193 -17.78 5.21 -4.36
N ILE A 194 -17.56 5.55 -3.08
CA ILE A 194 -17.40 6.93 -2.62
C ILE A 194 -16.20 7.57 -3.30
N GLN A 195 -15.04 6.91 -3.31
CA GLN A 195 -13.84 7.44 -3.94
C GLN A 195 -14.00 7.63 -5.46
N ILE A 196 -14.70 6.72 -6.15
CA ILE A 196 -15.01 6.89 -7.58
C ILE A 196 -15.87 8.14 -7.76
N ILE A 197 -16.95 8.29 -6.99
CA ILE A 197 -17.88 9.44 -7.09
C ILE A 197 -17.14 10.75 -6.80
N SER A 198 -16.43 10.84 -5.68
CA SER A 198 -15.73 12.05 -5.23
C SER A 198 -14.56 12.47 -6.10
N ASN A 199 -14.05 11.58 -6.95
CA ASN A 199 -12.93 11.87 -7.84
C ASN A 199 -13.31 11.82 -9.33
N ARG A 200 -14.59 11.71 -9.73
CA ARG A 200 -14.98 11.63 -11.17
C ARG A 200 -14.41 12.77 -12.02
N THR A 201 -14.50 14.00 -11.53
CA THR A 201 -14.02 15.23 -12.18
C THR A 201 -12.53 15.51 -11.97
N TYR A 202 -11.85 14.72 -11.14
CA TYR A 202 -10.43 14.92 -10.87
C TYR A 202 -9.60 14.16 -11.90
N THR A 203 -9.18 14.87 -12.95
CA THR A 203 -8.15 14.44 -13.90
C THR A 203 -6.85 15.12 -13.49
N PHE A 204 -5.84 14.34 -13.12
CA PHE A 204 -4.52 14.87 -12.83
C PHE A 204 -3.86 15.23 -14.17
N SER A 205 -4.10 16.45 -14.66
CA SER A 205 -3.40 17.01 -15.81
C SER A 205 -2.05 17.56 -15.35
N LYS A 206 -1.00 17.34 -16.15
CA LYS A 206 0.34 17.90 -15.93
C LYS A 206 0.33 19.44 -15.85
N GLU A 207 -0.70 20.08 -16.41
CA GLU A 207 -0.89 21.54 -16.48
C GLU A 207 -1.26 22.16 -15.11
N GLN A 208 -2.01 21.44 -14.26
CA GLN A 208 -2.40 21.93 -12.93
C GLN A 208 -1.20 22.06 -11.96
N PHE A 209 -0.05 21.48 -12.29
CA PHE A 209 1.19 21.63 -11.52
C PHE A 209 1.87 22.98 -11.77
N GLN A 210 1.66 23.61 -12.93
CA GLN A 210 2.27 24.89 -13.28
C GLN A 210 1.51 26.09 -12.70
N GLU A 211 0.18 26.02 -12.62
CA GLU A 211 -0.65 27.14 -12.11
C GLU A 211 -0.58 27.33 -10.59
N GLY A 212 -0.16 26.31 -9.83
CA GLY A 212 0.02 26.42 -8.37
C GLY A 212 1.29 27.15 -7.93
N TRP A 213 2.16 27.52 -8.88
CA TRP A 213 3.48 28.10 -8.65
C TRP A 213 3.76 29.36 -9.50
N SER A 214 2.73 29.92 -10.14
CA SER A 214 2.79 31.23 -10.84
C SER A 214 2.10 32.32 -10.03
#